data_AF-A0A7V7D9Y7-F1
#
_entry.id   AF-A0A7V7D9Y7-F1
#
_cell.length_a   1.000
_cell.length_b   1.000
_cell.length_c   1.000
_cell.angle_alpha   90.00
_cell.angle_beta   90.00
_cell.angle_gamma   90.00
#
_symmetry.space_group_name_H-M   'P 1'
#
loop_
_entity.id
_entity.type
_entity.pdbx_description
1 polymer ?
#
loop_
_entity_poly.entity_id
_entity_poly.type
_entity_poly.pdbx_seq_one_letter_code
_entity_poly.pdbx_strand_id
1 'polypeptide(L)' 'MPTKDIKFIFVCPTQNKVFESADFRVLENRGVITDEAGKKTLDAKVALNEPCPFCGKKHVYHVSELSCPFTG' A
#
# COMPACT_ATOMS: atom_id res chain seq x y z
N MET A 1 -5.95 -3.72 -25.81
CA MET A 1 -5.87 -4.85 -24.85
C MET A 1 -6.02 -4.24 -23.47
N PRO A 2 -7.11 -4.40 -22.72
CA PRO A 2 -7.19 -3.79 -21.40
C PRO A 2 -6.48 -4.72 -20.40
N THR A 3 -5.22 -4.44 -20.10
CA THR A 3 -4.56 -4.93 -18.90
C THR A 3 -5.40 -4.44 -17.73
N LYS A 4 -6.04 -5.35 -16.99
CA LYS A 4 -6.71 -5.03 -15.73
C LYS A 4 -5.64 -4.52 -14.79
N ASP A 5 -5.52 -3.20 -14.68
CA ASP A 5 -4.65 -2.55 -13.73
C ASP A 5 -5.15 -2.95 -12.33
N ILE A 6 -4.39 -3.75 -11.60
CA ILE A 6 -4.69 -4.06 -10.20
C ILE A 6 -4.47 -2.76 -9.44
N LYS A 7 -5.57 -2.04 -9.19
CA LYS A 7 -5.55 -0.82 -8.40
C LYS A 7 -5.60 -1.20 -6.93
N PHE A 8 -4.61 -0.77 -6.18
CA PHE A 8 -4.62 -0.86 -4.72
C PHE A 8 -5.24 0.40 -4.15
N ILE A 9 -5.96 0.25 -3.04
CA ILE A 9 -6.53 1.37 -2.30
C ILE A 9 -5.45 1.92 -1.37
N PHE A 10 -5.05 3.16 -1.61
CA PHE A 10 -4.12 3.90 -0.79
C PHE A 10 -4.85 5.01 -0.03
N VAL A 11 -4.38 5.33 1.18
CA VAL A 11 -4.93 6.41 2.00
C VAL A 11 -3.91 7.53 2.07
N CYS A 12 -4.23 8.75 1.65
CA CYS A 12 -3.33 9.88 1.83
C CYS A 12 -3.27 10.26 3.32
N PRO A 13 -2.13 10.14 4.03
CA PRO A 13 -2.02 10.53 5.44
C PRO A 13 -2.17 12.05 5.67
N THR A 14 -1.96 12.87 4.64
CA THR A 14 -2.09 14.33 4.74
C THR A 14 -3.54 14.79 4.70
N GLN A 15 -4.34 14.20 3.82
CA GLN A 15 -5.73 14.61 3.58
C GLN A 15 -6.75 13.59 4.13
N ASN A 16 -6.29 12.44 4.66
CA ASN A 16 -7.11 11.28 4.99
C ASN A 16 -8.08 10.85 3.87
N LYS A 17 -7.68 11.07 2.60
CA LYS A 17 -8.47 10.71 1.42
C LYS A 17 -8.01 9.35 0.90
N VAL A 18 -8.96 8.45 0.66
CA VAL A 18 -8.74 7.19 -0.04
C VAL A 18 -8.69 7.40 -1.55
N PHE A 19 -7.78 6.70 -2.21
CA PHE A 19 -7.63 6.72 -3.66
C PHE A 19 -7.07 5.42 -4.19
N GLU A 20 -7.40 5.12 -5.42
CA GLU A 20 -6.99 3.88 -6.09
C GLU A 20 -5.79 4.18 -6.98
N SER A 21 -4.69 3.44 -6.82
CA SER A 21 -3.53 3.54 -7.69
C SER A 21 -2.98 2.16 -8.02
N ALA A 22 -2.59 1.97 -9.28
CA ALA A 22 -1.86 0.78 -9.73
C ALA A 22 -0.35 1.07 -9.90
N ASP A 23 0.04 2.35 -9.87
CA ASP A 23 1.41 2.78 -10.14
C ASP A 23 2.21 2.93 -8.85
N PHE A 24 2.55 1.77 -8.29
CA PHE A 24 3.41 1.67 -7.11
C PHE A 24 4.58 0.75 -7.38
N ARG A 25 5.66 0.98 -6.64
CA ARG A 25 6.87 0.16 -6.66
C ARG A 25 7.16 -0.34 -5.26
N VAL A 26 7.39 -1.64 -5.15
CA VAL A 26 7.87 -2.24 -3.90
C VAL A 26 9.30 -1.75 -3.66
N LEU A 27 9.50 -1.00 -2.58
CA LEU A 27 10.82 -0.55 -2.14
C LEU A 27 11.53 -1.64 -1.35
N GLU A 28 10.80 -2.34 -0.48
CA GLU A 28 11.37 -3.33 0.41
C GLU A 28 10.34 -4.44 0.65
N ASN A 29 10.76 -5.70 0.63
CA ASN A 29 9.91 -6.83 0.98
C ASN A 29 10.69 -7.73 1.93
N ARG A 30 10.40 -7.63 3.22
CA ARG A 30 11.00 -8.44 4.30
C ARG A 30 10.19 -9.72 4.57
N GLY A 31 9.11 -9.95 3.82
CA GLY A 31 8.27 -11.13 3.96
C GLY A 31 7.24 -10.98 5.08
N VAL A 32 6.75 -12.12 5.57
CA VAL A 32 5.75 -12.15 6.64
C VAL A 32 6.46 -12.13 7.99
N ILE A 33 6.32 -11.04 8.74
CA ILE A 33 6.73 -10.98 10.15
C ILE A 33 5.55 -11.42 11.01
N THR A 34 5.85 -12.16 12.07
CA THR A 34 4.87 -12.45 13.12
C THR A 34 5.13 -11.48 14.24
N ASP A 35 4.19 -10.58 14.47
CA ASP A 35 4.26 -9.64 15.60
C ASP A 35 4.15 -10.39 16.94
N GLU A 36 4.54 -9.76 18.06
CA GLU A 36 4.47 -10.36 19.40
C GLU A 36 3.05 -10.80 19.79
N ALA A 37 2.01 -10.20 19.17
CA ALA A 37 0.62 -10.64 19.31
C ALA A 37 0.26 -11.92 18.53
N GLY A 38 1.22 -12.57 17.85
CA GLY A 38 0.99 -13.72 16.98
C GLY A 38 0.34 -13.38 15.64
N LYS A 39 0.19 -12.09 15.32
CA LYS A 39 -0.39 -11.63 14.06
C LYS A 39 0.67 -11.70 12.96
N LYS A 40 0.36 -12.45 11.90
CA LYS A 40 1.17 -12.48 10.67
C LYS A 40 0.85 -11.24 9.84
N THR A 41 1.85 -10.40 9.62
CA THR A 41 1.76 -9.17 8.83
C THR A 41 2.87 -9.17 7.79
N LEU A 42 2.55 -8.76 6.56
CA LEU A 42 3.54 -8.68 5.50
C LEU A 42 4.34 -7.38 5.66
N ASP A 43 5.58 -7.49 6.13
CA ASP A 43 6.52 -6.38 6.23
C ASP A 43 7.08 -6.08 4.83
N ALA A 44 6.30 -5.35 4.05
CA ALA A 44 6.74 -4.83 2.77
C ALA A 44 6.43 -3.33 2.71
N LYS A 45 7.29 -2.57 2.05
CA LYS A 45 7.11 -1.15 1.77
C LYS A 45 6.87 -0.97 0.29
N VAL A 46 5.82 -0.25 -0.05
CA VAL A 46 5.50 0.15 -1.41
C VAL A 46 5.48 1.67 -1.48
N ALA A 47 6.07 2.25 -2.52
CA ALA A 47 6.01 3.68 -2.77
C ALA A 47 5.21 3.93 -4.04
N LEU A 48 4.34 4.94 -4.00
CA LEU A 48 3.69 5.41 -5.21
C LEU A 48 4.73 6.07 -6.13
N ASN A 49 4.77 5.65 -7.39
CA ASN A 49 5.61 6.31 -8.39
C ASN A 49 5.05 7.70 -8.70
N GLU A 50 3.72 7.79 -8.77
CA GLU A 50 3.00 9.05 -8.96
C GLU A 50 2.83 9.82 -7.64
N PRO A 51 2.90 11.16 -7.68
CA PRO A 51 2.51 11.98 -6.55
C PRO A 51 1.02 11.80 -6.25
N CYS A 52 0.65 11.75 -4.97
CA CYS A 52 -0.74 11.67 -4.56
C CYS A 52 -1.53 12.85 -5.14
N PRO A 53 -2.64 12.64 -5.87
CA PRO A 53 -3.40 13.72 -6.50
C PRO A 53 -4.03 14.70 -5.49
N PHE A 54 -4.10 14.30 -4.22
CA PHE A 54 -4.61 15.13 -3.14
C PHE A 54 -3.53 16.05 -2.58
N CYS A 55 -2.37 15.52 -2.17
CA CYS A 55 -1.35 16.33 -1.48
C CYS A 55 -0.10 16.64 -2.30
N GLY A 56 0.03 16.06 -3.50
CA GLY A 56 1.19 16.22 -4.39
C GLY A 56 2.47 15.51 -3.91
N LYS A 57 2.44 14.80 -2.78
CA LYS A 57 3.61 14.09 -2.24
C LYS A 57 3.61 12.62 -2.66
N LYS A 58 4.80 12.05 -2.83
CA LYS A 58 4.98 10.60 -2.98
C LYS A 58 4.92 9.95 -1.60
N HIS A 59 3.96 9.06 -1.40
CA HIS A 59 3.79 8.34 -0.15
C HIS A 59 4.42 6.96 -0.24
N VAL A 60 5.07 6.57 0.86
CA VAL A 60 5.52 5.21 1.10
C VAL A 60 4.54 4.59 2.08
N TYR A 61 3.95 3.47 1.70
CA TYR A 61 3.01 2.70 2.48
C TYR A 61 3.65 1.40 2.92
N HIS A 62 3.43 1.04 4.17
CA HIS A 62 3.68 -0.32 4.63
C HIS A 62 2.51 -1.21 4.26
N VAL A 63 2.78 -2.34 3.64
CA VAL A 63 1.77 -3.37 3.34
C VAL A 63 1.17 -3.91 4.63
N SER A 64 1.89 -3.87 5.75
CA SER A 64 1.35 -4.13 7.09
C SER A 64 0.20 -3.19 7.48
N GLU A 65 0.18 -1.96 6.96
CA GLU A 65 -0.88 -0.96 7.18
C GLU A 65 -1.95 -0.98 6.09
N LEU A 66 -1.66 -1.59 4.94
CA LEU A 66 -2.66 -1.86 3.92
C LEU A 66 -3.53 -3.00 4.44
N SER A 67 -4.76 -2.67 4.83
CA SER A 67 -5.77 -3.64 5.18
C SER A 67 -5.97 -4.61 4.01
N CYS A 68 -5.38 -5.80 4.09
CA CYS A 68 -5.62 -6.88 3.14
C CYS A 68 -7.13 -7.11 3.06
N PRO A 69 -7.78 -6.94 1.89
CA PRO A 69 -9.21 -7.26 1.74
C PRO A 69 -9.47 -8.77 1.76
N PHE A 70 -8.42 -9.60 1.87
CA PHE A 70 -8.52 -11.03 2.16
C PHE A 70 -8.63 -11.25 3.67
N THR A 71 -9.78 -10.94 4.24
CA THR A 71 -10.26 -11.71 5.40
C THR A 71 -10.69 -13.06 4.83
N GLY A 72 -10.04 -14.13 5.31
CA GLY A 72 -10.30 -15.51 4.88
C GLY A 72 -11.69 -16.03 5.25
#